data_AF-A0A557ZYU7-F1
#
_entry.id   AF-A0A557ZYU7-F1
#
_cell.length_a   1.000
_cell.length_b   1.000
_cell.length_c   1.000
_cell.angle_alpha   90.00
_cell.angle_beta   90.00
_cell.angle_gamma   90.00
#
_symmetry.space_group_name_H-M   'P 1'
#
loop_
_entity.id
_entity.type
_entity.pdbx_description
1 polymer ?
#
loop_
_entity_poly.entity_id
_entity_poly.type
_entity_poly.pdbx_seq_one_letter_code
_entity_poly.pdbx_strand_id
1 'polypeptide(L)'
;METESDQQAASADVLSSAAHAARLIMLNTIDERIRYACEALVEPSTSDVLAFLMTYGVVTDPKRDRSHVAAEVGKWRKERGLSDTGDLPRMSVELLTELDGRRAAEEAATATDPQTEPSKAPADTPAAQTAQVTEAPVSAKRTTPEGSRGFYLVAFMSLLVSVDTSWRFFGDKLGITTISERAAMFAVVEVALIACGFAMRAGIRGPSGKPGPARLILWALCAASGYMAFDLAGPVSGLARVTLGPVLGVVMLHLALGIELRHRRRRVSTWARVSRELKERCLSRLGLGDDERDALARTRDRAARRAAHLARASWFTPFRKVRLARALRSANAAHDDRMRSRLMAELAAVQHADELRRLDLASPWSDSLTNTLKYLKR
;
A
#
# COMPACT_ATOMS: atom_id res chain seq x y z
N MET A 1 -50.72 2.98 -6.28
CA MET A 1 -50.72 3.93 -5.14
C MET A 1 -49.30 4.27 -4.66
N GLU A 2 -48.24 3.73 -5.28
CA GLU A 2 -46.84 4.06 -4.95
C GLU A 2 -46.32 5.31 -5.69
N THR A 3 -47.03 5.79 -6.71
CA THR A 3 -46.57 6.89 -7.58
C THR A 3 -46.68 8.29 -6.97
N GLU A 4 -47.62 8.53 -6.05
CA GLU A 4 -47.78 9.85 -5.43
C GLU A 4 -46.74 10.11 -4.33
N SER A 5 -46.36 9.07 -3.58
CA SER A 5 -45.32 9.17 -2.54
C SER A 5 -43.94 9.43 -3.15
N ASP A 6 -43.61 8.76 -4.26
CA ASP A 6 -42.33 8.95 -4.96
C ASP A 6 -42.24 10.35 -5.63
N GLN A 7 -43.37 10.86 -6.14
CA GLN A 7 -43.44 12.19 -6.72
C GLN A 7 -43.37 13.31 -5.66
N GLN A 8 -43.88 13.05 -4.46
CA GLN A 8 -43.80 13.95 -3.31
C GLN A 8 -42.39 13.97 -2.68
N ALA A 9 -41.70 12.82 -2.65
CA ALA A 9 -40.30 12.73 -2.24
C ALA A 9 -39.35 13.44 -3.23
N ALA A 10 -39.55 13.23 -4.53
CA ALA A 10 -38.74 13.86 -5.56
C ALA A 10 -38.92 15.40 -5.60
N SER A 11 -40.13 15.89 -5.39
CA SER A 11 -40.40 17.34 -5.33
C SER A 11 -39.82 18.00 -4.07
N ALA A 12 -39.82 17.31 -2.93
CA ALA A 12 -39.16 17.78 -1.72
C ALA A 12 -37.63 17.87 -1.87
N ASP A 13 -37.02 16.91 -2.56
CA ASP A 13 -35.57 16.87 -2.80
C ASP A 13 -35.11 17.98 -3.78
N VAL A 14 -35.91 18.26 -4.82
CA VAL A 14 -35.67 19.36 -5.76
C VAL A 14 -35.82 20.74 -5.07
N LEU A 15 -36.83 20.90 -4.21
CA LEU A 15 -37.02 22.14 -3.43
C LEU A 15 -35.89 22.36 -2.41
N SER A 16 -35.41 21.28 -1.78
CA SER A 16 -34.25 21.29 -0.89
C SER A 16 -32.98 21.72 -1.65
N SER A 17 -32.76 21.18 -2.85
CA SER A 17 -31.62 21.52 -3.69
C SER A 17 -31.62 22.98 -4.14
N ALA A 18 -32.76 23.52 -4.58
CA ALA A 18 -32.87 24.93 -4.96
C ALA A 18 -32.66 25.88 -3.76
N ALA A 19 -33.15 25.52 -2.58
CA ALA A 19 -32.93 26.29 -1.35
C ALA A 19 -31.45 26.32 -0.93
N HIS A 20 -30.75 25.18 -1.04
CA HIS A 20 -29.31 25.10 -0.79
C HIS A 20 -28.50 25.98 -1.75
N ALA A 21 -28.85 25.98 -3.05
CA ALA A 21 -28.20 26.83 -4.05
C ALA A 21 -28.38 28.32 -3.74
N ALA A 22 -29.61 28.76 -3.44
CA ALA A 22 -29.90 30.15 -3.10
C ALA A 22 -29.13 30.59 -1.84
N ARG A 23 -29.08 29.73 -0.81
CA ARG A 23 -28.37 30.02 0.43
C ARG A 23 -26.86 30.10 0.23
N LEU A 24 -26.27 29.24 -0.60
CA LEU A 24 -24.84 29.31 -0.94
C LEU A 24 -24.46 30.58 -1.69
N ILE A 25 -25.35 31.12 -2.52
CA ILE A 25 -25.13 32.39 -3.25
C ILE A 25 -25.11 33.59 -2.29
N MET A 26 -25.95 33.57 -1.24
CA MET A 26 -26.02 34.64 -0.23
C MET A 26 -24.79 34.72 0.69
N LEU A 27 -23.98 33.65 0.76
CA LEU A 27 -22.78 33.61 1.59
C LEU A 27 -21.59 34.22 0.86
N ASN A 28 -20.90 35.15 1.52
CA ASN A 28 -19.87 36.00 0.90
C ASN A 28 -18.50 35.33 0.88
N THR A 29 -18.24 34.42 1.82
CA THR A 29 -16.93 33.77 1.96
C THR A 29 -17.01 32.26 1.67
N ILE A 30 -15.88 31.68 1.24
CA ILE A 30 -15.77 30.24 1.03
C ILE A 30 -15.92 29.48 2.36
N ASP A 31 -15.43 30.05 3.47
CA ASP A 31 -15.51 29.46 4.81
C ASP A 31 -16.96 29.33 5.28
N GLU A 32 -17.78 30.37 5.07
CA GLU A 32 -19.21 30.32 5.36
C GLU A 32 -19.93 29.25 4.56
N ARG A 33 -19.59 29.11 3.27
CA ARG A 33 -20.17 28.07 2.39
C ARG A 33 -19.78 26.67 2.84
N ILE A 34 -18.52 26.46 3.25
CA ILE A 34 -18.05 25.19 3.81
C ILE A 34 -18.79 24.88 5.12
N ARG A 35 -18.92 25.86 6.02
CA ARG A 35 -19.62 25.70 7.30
C ARG A 35 -21.10 25.36 7.09
N TYR A 36 -21.76 26.04 6.15
CA TYR A 36 -23.14 25.72 5.76
C TYR A 36 -23.28 24.31 5.21
N ALA A 37 -22.35 23.87 4.35
CA ALA A 37 -22.32 22.50 3.85
C ALA A 37 -22.12 21.48 4.98
N CYS A 38 -21.32 21.79 6.01
CA CYS A 38 -21.18 20.94 7.18
C CYS A 38 -22.48 20.83 8.01
N GLU A 39 -23.27 21.91 8.09
CA GLU A 39 -24.55 21.91 8.81
C GLU A 39 -25.67 21.21 8.05
N ALA A 40 -25.64 21.24 6.72
CA ALA A 40 -26.60 20.55 5.87
C ALA A 40 -26.39 19.02 5.83
N LEU A 41 -25.19 18.53 6.15
CA LEU A 41 -24.84 17.11 6.14
C LEU A 41 -24.91 16.53 7.56
N VAL A 42 -25.51 15.34 7.71
CA VAL A 42 -25.67 14.66 9.01
C VAL A 42 -24.31 14.21 9.58
N GLU A 43 -23.43 13.68 8.74
CA GLU A 43 -22.06 13.27 9.11
C GLU A 43 -21.06 13.84 8.09
N PRO A 44 -20.66 15.12 8.22
CA PRO A 44 -19.93 15.80 7.16
C PRO A 44 -18.49 15.28 7.08
N SER A 45 -18.19 14.40 6.12
CA SER A 45 -16.82 14.06 5.74
C SER A 45 -16.24 15.10 4.77
N THR A 46 -14.91 15.23 4.73
CA THR A 46 -14.26 16.14 3.77
C THR A 46 -14.62 15.81 2.31
N SER A 47 -14.84 14.53 1.98
CA SER A 47 -15.31 14.13 0.65
C SER A 47 -16.74 14.55 0.38
N ASP A 48 -17.62 14.44 1.37
CA ASP A 48 -19.05 14.73 1.19
C ASP A 48 -19.28 16.23 1.09
N VAL A 49 -18.57 17.01 1.89
CA VAL A 49 -18.57 18.48 1.80
C VAL A 49 -18.04 18.94 0.44
N LEU A 50 -16.97 18.31 -0.08
CA LEU A 50 -16.47 18.62 -1.42
C LEU A 50 -17.49 18.25 -2.50
N ALA A 51 -18.12 17.08 -2.41
CA ALA A 51 -19.15 16.66 -3.35
C ALA A 51 -20.33 17.63 -3.34
N PHE A 52 -20.82 18.00 -2.16
CA PHE A 52 -21.88 18.99 -1.98
C PHE A 52 -21.52 20.34 -2.63
N LEU A 53 -20.34 20.88 -2.35
CA LEU A 53 -19.90 22.16 -2.92
C LEU A 53 -19.66 22.11 -4.43
N MET A 54 -19.28 20.94 -4.97
CA MET A 54 -19.16 20.73 -6.42
C MET A 54 -20.53 20.69 -7.10
N THR A 55 -21.53 20.05 -6.49
CA THR A 55 -22.91 20.00 -7.02
C THR A 55 -23.47 21.40 -7.24
N TYR A 56 -23.14 22.35 -6.36
CA TYR A 56 -23.60 23.75 -6.46
C TYR A 56 -22.58 24.70 -7.14
N GLY A 57 -21.53 24.17 -7.77
CA GLY A 57 -20.55 24.97 -8.52
C GLY A 57 -19.69 25.92 -7.68
N VAL A 58 -19.64 25.74 -6.35
CA VAL A 58 -18.81 26.55 -5.44
C VAL A 58 -17.34 26.16 -5.56
N VAL A 59 -17.05 24.88 -5.75
CA VAL A 59 -15.69 24.34 -5.94
C VAL A 59 -15.56 23.78 -7.34
N THR A 60 -14.61 24.29 -8.12
CA THR A 60 -14.34 23.83 -9.49
C THR A 60 -13.18 22.84 -9.57
N ASP A 61 -12.20 22.92 -8.65
CA ASP A 61 -11.08 21.98 -8.58
C ASP A 61 -10.96 21.32 -7.19
N PRO A 62 -11.50 20.10 -7.01
CA PRO A 62 -11.47 19.41 -5.73
C PRO A 62 -10.05 19.03 -5.28
N LYS A 63 -9.03 19.04 -6.14
CA LYS A 63 -7.65 18.73 -5.71
C LYS A 63 -6.98 19.93 -5.04
N ARG A 64 -7.22 21.13 -5.57
CA ARG A 64 -6.67 22.38 -5.04
C ARG A 64 -7.33 22.74 -3.71
N ASP A 65 -8.66 22.69 -3.67
CA ASP A 65 -9.43 23.23 -2.54
C ASP A 65 -9.58 22.23 -1.38
N ARG A 66 -9.26 20.96 -1.60
CA ARG A 66 -9.34 19.91 -0.57
C ARG A 66 -8.58 20.24 0.70
N SER A 67 -7.39 20.84 0.59
CA SER A 67 -6.58 21.14 1.78
C SER A 67 -7.25 22.19 2.68
N HIS A 68 -7.82 23.20 2.06
CA HIS A 68 -8.56 24.27 2.72
C HIS A 68 -9.88 23.76 3.31
N VAL A 69 -10.68 23.04 2.51
CA VAL A 69 -11.93 22.42 2.97
C VAL A 69 -11.68 21.45 4.13
N ALA A 70 -10.60 20.64 4.08
CA ALA A 70 -10.25 19.75 5.18
C ALA A 70 -9.94 20.49 6.48
N ALA A 71 -9.27 21.66 6.40
CA ALA A 71 -8.94 22.46 7.57
C ALA A 71 -10.21 23.04 8.22
N GLU A 72 -11.12 23.61 7.42
CA GLU A 72 -12.37 24.17 7.93
C GLU A 72 -13.35 23.10 8.46
N VAL A 73 -13.47 21.96 7.78
CA VAL A 73 -14.25 20.81 8.29
C VAL A 73 -13.67 20.31 9.61
N GLY A 74 -12.34 20.25 9.74
CA GLY A 74 -11.67 19.88 10.99
C GLY A 74 -11.92 20.86 12.13
N LYS A 75 -11.92 22.16 11.83
CA LYS A 75 -12.24 23.23 12.79
C LYS A 75 -13.69 23.13 13.25
N TRP A 76 -14.64 23.00 12.32
CA TRP A 76 -16.07 22.84 12.62
C TRP A 76 -16.36 21.59 13.48
N ARG A 77 -15.73 20.45 13.16
CA ARG A 77 -15.86 19.21 13.95
C ARG A 77 -15.34 19.38 15.38
N LYS A 78 -14.19 20.05 15.53
CA LYS A 78 -13.61 20.35 16.85
C LYS A 78 -14.51 21.26 17.68
N GLU A 79 -15.14 22.26 17.06
CA GLU A 79 -16.13 23.15 17.70
C GLU A 79 -17.35 22.36 18.21
N ARG A 80 -17.75 21.27 17.53
CA ARG A 80 -18.88 20.40 17.92
C ARG A 80 -18.50 19.16 18.73
N GLY A 81 -17.24 19.03 19.14
CA GLY A 81 -16.78 17.87 19.92
C GLY A 81 -16.79 16.54 19.15
N LEU A 82 -16.88 16.57 17.82
CA LEU A 82 -16.84 15.39 16.96
C LEU A 82 -15.37 14.97 16.76
N SER A 83 -15.01 13.76 17.20
CA SER A 83 -13.68 13.18 16.95
C SER A 83 -13.49 12.84 15.47
N ASP A 84 -12.24 12.83 15.02
CA ASP A 84 -11.90 12.56 13.62
C ASP A 84 -12.41 11.17 13.20
N THR A 85 -12.91 11.03 11.96
CA THR A 85 -13.61 9.84 11.44
C THR A 85 -12.62 8.67 11.32
N GLY A 86 -12.37 8.02 12.45
CA GLY A 86 -11.31 7.03 12.64
C GLY A 86 -11.04 6.70 14.11
N ASP A 87 -11.49 7.52 15.06
CA ASP A 87 -11.66 7.09 16.44
C ASP A 87 -13.08 6.53 16.58
N LEU A 88 -13.18 5.20 16.74
CA LEU A 88 -14.38 4.57 17.29
C LEU A 88 -14.78 5.35 18.55
N PRO A 89 -16.09 5.54 18.83
CA PRO A 89 -16.52 6.10 20.10
C PRO A 89 -15.75 5.36 21.19
N ARG A 90 -15.03 6.09 22.05
CA ARG A 90 -14.45 5.48 23.25
C ARG A 90 -15.63 4.81 23.96
N MET A 91 -15.69 3.48 23.93
CA MET A 91 -16.67 2.74 24.70
C MET A 91 -16.52 3.25 26.13
N SER A 92 -17.61 3.79 26.68
CA SER A 92 -17.62 4.16 28.09
C SER A 92 -17.26 2.93 28.90
N VAL A 93 -16.66 3.13 30.07
CA VAL A 93 -16.32 2.02 30.97
C VAL A 93 -17.55 1.16 31.25
N GLU A 94 -18.74 1.78 31.28
CA GLU A 94 -20.03 1.11 31.42
C GLU A 94 -20.36 0.15 30.25
N LEU A 95 -20.09 0.56 29.01
CA LEU A 95 -20.35 -0.25 27.82
C LEU A 95 -19.37 -1.44 27.72
N LEU A 96 -18.13 -1.25 28.18
CA LEU A 96 -17.15 -2.33 28.31
C LEU A 96 -17.59 -3.34 29.37
N THR A 97 -18.07 -2.87 30.53
CA THR A 97 -18.59 -3.77 31.58
C THR A 97 -19.84 -4.52 31.13
N GLU A 98 -20.71 -3.92 30.31
CA GLU A 98 -21.87 -4.61 29.78
C GLU A 98 -21.48 -5.71 28.76
N LEU A 99 -20.52 -5.42 27.88
CA LEU A 99 -20.00 -6.39 26.90
C LEU A 99 -19.25 -7.56 27.56
N ASP A 100 -18.42 -7.26 28.55
CA ASP A 100 -17.72 -8.29 29.34
C ASP A 100 -18.72 -9.16 30.13
N GLY A 101 -19.80 -8.55 30.65
CA GLY A 101 -20.90 -9.27 31.28
C GLY A 101 -21.63 -10.22 30.32
N ARG A 102 -21.90 -9.79 29.08
CA ARG A 102 -22.52 -10.66 28.06
C ARG A 102 -21.62 -11.81 27.64
N ARG A 103 -20.31 -11.56 27.51
CA ARG A 103 -19.33 -12.59 27.17
C ARG A 103 -19.20 -13.63 28.28
N ALA A 104 -19.19 -13.21 29.55
CA ALA A 104 -19.19 -14.12 30.68
C ALA A 104 -20.48 -14.96 30.75
N ALA A 105 -21.63 -14.40 30.37
CA ALA A 105 -22.90 -15.14 30.31
C ALA A 105 -22.92 -16.19 29.18
N GLU A 106 -22.35 -15.88 28.01
CA GLU A 106 -22.17 -16.85 26.92
C GLU A 106 -21.19 -17.97 27.30
N GLU A 107 -20.07 -17.64 27.94
CA GLU A 107 -19.08 -18.62 28.41
C GLU A 107 -19.68 -19.53 29.50
N ALA A 108 -20.53 -19.00 30.40
CA ALA A 108 -21.26 -19.78 31.38
C ALA A 108 -22.34 -20.70 30.75
N ALA A 109 -23.01 -20.24 29.69
CA ALA A 109 -23.98 -21.05 28.96
C ALA A 109 -23.32 -22.22 28.20
N THR A 110 -22.04 -22.06 27.82
CA THR A 110 -21.28 -23.09 27.08
C THR A 110 -20.64 -24.13 28.01
N ALA A 111 -20.59 -23.88 29.32
CA ALA A 111 -19.92 -24.73 30.31
C ALA A 111 -20.82 -25.80 30.98
N THR A 112 -22.09 -25.94 30.54
CA THR A 112 -23.04 -26.92 31.11
C THR A 112 -23.25 -28.10 30.18
N ASP A 113 -22.22 -28.93 29.98
CA ASP A 113 -22.38 -30.30 29.49
C ASP A 113 -21.20 -31.16 30.02
N PRO A 114 -21.41 -32.18 30.87
CA PRO A 114 -20.32 -32.89 31.53
C PRO A 114 -20.00 -34.22 30.86
N GLN A 115 -18.74 -34.44 30.45
CA GLN A 115 -18.14 -35.80 30.46
C GLN A 115 -16.61 -35.81 30.47
N THR A 116 -16.08 -36.35 31.59
CA THR A 116 -14.94 -37.28 31.74
C THR A 116 -13.48 -36.78 31.61
N GLU A 117 -12.85 -36.73 32.79
CA GLU A 117 -11.42 -36.73 33.19
C GLU A 117 -10.45 -37.72 32.45
N PRO A 118 -9.12 -37.78 32.75
CA PRO A 118 -8.29 -36.99 33.70
C PRO A 118 -6.90 -36.55 33.17
N SER A 119 -6.21 -35.66 33.92
CA SER A 119 -4.89 -35.92 34.53
C SER A 119 -3.92 -34.71 34.59
N LYS A 120 -3.39 -34.50 35.81
CA LYS A 120 -2.17 -33.80 36.25
C LYS A 120 -2.13 -32.27 36.37
N ALA A 121 -2.24 -31.84 37.63
CA ALA A 121 -1.61 -30.64 38.23
C ALA A 121 -0.12 -30.91 38.58
N PRO A 122 0.65 -30.00 39.25
CA PRO A 122 0.47 -28.55 39.55
C PRO A 122 1.68 -27.71 39.02
N ALA A 123 1.75 -26.38 39.04
CA ALA A 123 1.78 -25.47 40.19
C ALA A 123 1.97 -23.99 39.73
N ASP A 124 1.63 -23.07 40.65
CA ASP A 124 2.12 -21.70 40.83
C ASP A 124 1.41 -20.49 40.13
N THR A 125 0.22 -20.14 40.65
CA THR A 125 -0.18 -18.90 41.40
C THR A 125 0.73 -17.64 41.32
N PRO A 126 0.23 -16.40 41.61
CA PRO A 126 -0.79 -15.58 40.94
C PRO A 126 -0.41 -14.08 40.83
N ALA A 127 -1.41 -13.27 40.46
CA ALA A 127 -1.72 -11.93 40.99
C ALA A 127 -1.29 -10.70 40.17
N ALA A 128 -2.31 -10.20 39.47
CA ALA A 128 -2.55 -8.79 39.22
C ALA A 128 -2.43 -7.94 40.50
N GLN A 129 -1.95 -6.71 40.34
CA GLN A 129 -2.29 -5.60 41.23
C GLN A 129 -2.79 -4.43 40.39
N THR A 130 -4.04 -4.06 40.69
CA THR A 130 -4.73 -2.87 40.26
C THR A 130 -4.84 -1.95 41.48
N ALA A 131 -4.45 -0.68 41.37
CA ALA A 131 -4.89 0.43 42.24
C ALA A 131 -4.54 1.76 41.53
N GLN A 132 -5.53 2.45 40.93
CA GLN A 132 -6.23 3.66 41.43
C GLN A 132 -5.36 4.95 41.45
N VAL A 133 -5.50 5.88 40.49
CA VAL A 133 -6.43 7.05 40.36
C VAL A 133 -6.09 8.22 41.31
N THR A 134 -5.81 9.43 40.76
CA THR A 134 -6.44 10.74 41.07
C THR A 134 -5.81 11.95 40.30
N GLU A 135 -6.67 12.72 39.60
CA GLU A 135 -6.73 14.15 39.18
C GLU A 135 -5.64 14.97 38.42
N ALA A 136 -6.07 15.44 37.23
CA ALA A 136 -6.06 16.82 36.65
C ALA A 136 -4.74 17.55 36.24
N PRO A 137 -4.80 18.58 35.36
CA PRO A 137 -4.31 18.53 33.99
C PRO A 137 -2.95 19.21 33.83
N VAL A 138 -1.89 18.42 33.69
CA VAL A 138 -0.57 18.93 33.28
C VAL A 138 -0.43 18.70 31.79
N SER A 139 -0.13 19.77 31.04
CA SER A 139 0.13 19.74 29.60
C SER A 139 0.94 18.50 29.23
N ALA A 140 0.32 17.56 28.51
CA ALA A 140 0.96 16.31 28.11
C ALA A 140 2.10 16.63 27.14
N LYS A 141 3.27 16.90 27.71
CA LYS A 141 4.56 16.92 27.03
C LYS A 141 4.69 15.53 26.45
N ARG A 142 4.54 15.42 25.11
CA ARG A 142 4.59 14.14 24.38
C ARG A 142 5.78 13.33 24.87
N THR A 143 5.54 12.35 25.72
CA THR A 143 6.57 11.44 26.19
C THR A 143 7.02 10.67 24.96
N THR A 144 8.31 10.79 24.64
CA THR A 144 8.94 9.98 23.60
C THR A 144 8.68 8.52 23.94
N PRO A 145 8.13 7.71 23.01
CA PRO A 145 7.79 6.32 23.29
C PRO A 145 9.05 5.58 23.78
N GLU A 146 8.97 4.98 24.97
CA GLU A 146 10.11 4.37 25.67
C GLU A 146 10.86 3.32 24.83
N GLY A 147 10.17 2.66 23.88
CA GLY A 147 10.76 1.71 22.96
C GLY A 147 11.77 2.28 21.95
N SER A 148 11.79 3.61 21.69
CA SER A 148 12.68 4.16 20.66
C SER A 148 14.15 4.18 21.05
N ARG A 149 14.46 4.16 22.36
CA ARG A 149 15.85 4.23 22.86
C ARG A 149 16.64 2.97 22.52
N GLY A 150 16.01 1.79 22.60
CA GLY A 150 16.63 0.52 22.22
C GLY A 150 17.06 0.51 20.76
N PHE A 151 16.22 1.01 19.85
CA PHE A 151 16.56 1.09 18.43
C PHE A 151 17.73 2.04 18.13
N TYR A 152 17.82 3.17 18.83
CA TYR A 152 18.99 4.06 18.71
C TYR A 152 20.28 3.40 19.22
N LEU A 153 20.19 2.65 20.32
CA LEU A 153 21.33 1.91 20.86
C LEU A 153 21.84 0.86 19.88
N VAL A 154 20.94 0.02 19.33
CA VAL A 154 21.33 -1.00 18.35
C VAL A 154 21.88 -0.35 17.08
N ALA A 155 21.26 0.73 16.59
CA ALA A 155 21.78 1.45 15.43
C ALA A 155 23.20 1.98 15.65
N PHE A 156 23.49 2.50 16.85
CA PHE A 156 24.84 2.95 17.21
C PHE A 156 25.83 1.78 17.29
N MET A 157 25.45 0.64 17.88
CA MET A 157 26.33 -0.54 17.95
C MET A 157 26.62 -1.12 16.57
N SER A 158 25.63 -1.16 15.68
CA SER A 158 25.82 -1.51 14.28
C SER A 158 26.76 -0.55 13.54
N LEU A 159 26.73 0.74 13.91
CA LEU A 159 27.65 1.73 13.37
C LEU A 159 29.10 1.41 13.77
N LEU A 160 29.36 0.95 15.00
CA LEU A 160 30.69 0.50 15.44
C LEU A 160 31.23 -0.69 14.60
N VAL A 161 30.36 -1.60 14.18
CA VAL A 161 30.74 -2.69 13.27
C VAL A 161 31.09 -2.17 11.87
N SER A 162 30.37 -1.14 11.41
CA SER A 162 30.70 -0.40 10.17
C SER A 162 32.08 0.26 10.29
N VAL A 163 32.35 0.93 11.41
CA VAL A 163 33.64 1.56 11.72
C VAL A 163 34.80 0.57 11.61
N ASP A 164 34.71 -0.58 12.32
CA ASP A 164 35.74 -1.62 12.28
C ASP A 164 36.00 -2.08 10.83
N THR A 165 34.93 -2.31 10.08
CA THR A 165 35.02 -2.82 8.71
C THR A 165 35.67 -1.80 7.78
N SER A 166 35.26 -0.53 7.83
CA SER A 166 35.84 0.54 7.02
C SER A 166 37.30 0.81 7.38
N TRP A 167 37.62 0.82 8.68
CA TRP A 167 38.98 1.02 9.17
C TRP A 167 39.96 -0.04 8.64
N ARG A 168 39.56 -1.31 8.72
CA ARG A 168 40.36 -2.44 8.22
C ARG A 168 40.46 -2.44 6.71
N PHE A 169 39.37 -2.17 6.00
CA PHE A 169 39.37 -2.09 4.54
C PHE A 169 40.32 -1.01 4.01
N PHE A 170 40.28 0.21 4.58
CA PHE A 170 41.18 1.28 4.14
C PHE A 170 42.65 0.94 4.36
N GLY A 171 42.95 0.17 5.42
CA GLY A 171 44.30 -0.30 5.65
C GLY A 171 44.74 -1.45 4.76
N ASP A 172 43.96 -2.52 4.79
CA ASP A 172 44.37 -3.82 4.24
C ASP A 172 44.17 -3.88 2.73
N LYS A 173 43.17 -3.15 2.19
CA LYS A 173 42.81 -3.18 0.75
C LYS A 173 43.23 -1.94 -0.02
N LEU A 174 43.08 -0.75 0.55
CA LEU A 174 43.50 0.50 -0.12
C LEU A 174 44.94 0.90 0.18
N GLY A 175 45.62 0.23 1.12
CA GLY A 175 47.03 0.51 1.43
C GLY A 175 47.28 1.87 2.07
N ILE A 176 46.24 2.56 2.54
CA ILE A 176 46.38 3.83 3.26
C ILE A 176 46.98 3.47 4.61
N THR A 177 48.22 3.82 4.93
CA THR A 177 48.86 3.44 6.22
C THR A 177 48.77 4.53 7.28
N THR A 178 48.56 5.79 6.85
CA THR A 178 48.46 6.95 7.74
C THR A 178 47.16 6.93 8.56
N ILE A 179 47.28 6.99 9.88
CA ILE A 179 46.14 6.94 10.83
C ILE A 179 45.18 8.12 10.62
N SER A 180 45.70 9.33 10.41
CA SER A 180 44.88 10.53 10.20
C SER A 180 44.06 10.47 8.91
N GLU A 181 44.66 9.94 7.83
CA GLU A 181 43.99 9.77 6.54
C GLU A 181 42.88 8.71 6.61
N ARG A 182 43.14 7.56 7.25
CA ARG A 182 42.11 6.55 7.53
C ARG A 182 40.95 7.14 8.34
N ALA A 183 41.27 7.88 9.40
CA ALA A 183 40.27 8.50 10.27
C ALA A 183 39.40 9.51 9.50
N ALA A 184 40.00 10.31 8.62
CA ALA A 184 39.28 11.27 7.78
C ALA A 184 38.31 10.57 6.81
N MET A 185 38.77 9.56 6.06
CA MET A 185 37.92 8.84 5.11
C MET A 185 36.75 8.14 5.79
N PHE A 186 37.03 7.51 6.93
CA PHE A 186 36.01 6.88 7.77
C PHE A 186 34.98 7.91 8.27
N ALA A 187 35.45 9.04 8.80
CA ALA A 187 34.58 10.09 9.31
C ALA A 187 33.64 10.64 8.22
N VAL A 188 34.11 10.78 6.98
CA VAL A 188 33.27 11.22 5.86
C VAL A 188 32.07 10.28 5.65
N VAL A 189 32.30 8.96 5.65
CA VAL A 189 31.24 7.97 5.42
C VAL A 189 30.22 7.99 6.56
N GLU A 190 30.68 7.93 7.82
CA GLU A 190 29.76 7.86 8.96
C GLU A 190 29.01 9.17 9.20
N VAL A 191 29.68 10.31 9.06
CA VAL A 191 29.01 11.62 9.16
C VAL A 191 27.97 11.75 8.04
N ALA A 192 28.24 11.25 6.83
CA ALA A 192 27.25 11.23 5.75
C ALA A 192 26.04 10.34 6.08
N LEU A 193 26.23 9.16 6.69
CA LEU A 193 25.14 8.28 7.15
C LEU A 193 24.29 8.96 8.22
N ILE A 194 24.93 9.58 9.22
CA ILE A 194 24.25 10.32 10.29
C ILE A 194 23.47 11.51 9.69
N ALA A 195 24.09 12.28 8.80
CA ALA A 195 23.46 13.40 8.11
C ALA A 195 22.25 12.95 7.27
N CYS A 196 22.33 11.80 6.59
CA CYS A 196 21.19 11.21 5.89
C CYS A 196 20.04 10.89 6.87
N GLY A 197 20.35 10.35 8.05
CA GLY A 197 19.37 10.13 9.12
C GLY A 197 18.66 11.41 9.56
N PHE A 198 19.42 12.49 9.81
CA PHE A 198 18.87 13.80 10.16
C PHE A 198 18.04 14.42 9.03
N ALA A 199 18.52 14.35 7.79
CA ALA A 199 17.82 14.85 6.62
C ALA A 199 16.48 14.12 6.41
N MET A 200 16.44 12.80 6.56
CA MET A 200 15.19 12.04 6.53
C MET A 200 14.24 12.46 7.65
N ARG A 201 14.74 12.65 8.88
CA ARG A 201 13.93 13.12 10.01
C ARG A 201 13.34 14.50 9.77
N ALA A 202 14.13 15.42 9.23
CA ALA A 202 13.71 16.77 8.86
C ALA A 202 12.66 16.73 7.74
N GLY A 203 12.88 15.95 6.68
CA GLY A 203 11.94 15.79 5.57
C GLY A 203 10.58 15.23 6.00
N ILE A 204 10.57 14.29 6.95
CA ILE A 204 9.33 13.71 7.51
C ILE A 204 8.57 14.71 8.38
N ARG A 205 9.28 15.57 9.11
CA ARG A 205 8.68 16.63 9.94
C ARG A 205 8.26 17.85 9.12
N GLY A 206 8.80 18.00 7.91
CA GLY A 206 8.47 19.09 7.01
C GLY A 206 7.12 18.93 6.31
N PRO A 207 6.69 19.94 5.54
CA PRO A 207 5.38 19.98 4.87
C PRO A 207 5.14 18.82 3.89
N SER A 208 6.21 18.30 3.29
CA SER A 208 6.16 17.23 2.29
C SER A 208 5.90 15.83 2.90
N GLY A 209 6.20 15.64 4.19
CA GLY A 209 6.01 14.36 4.90
C GLY A 209 6.79 13.18 4.29
N LYS A 210 7.86 13.44 3.54
CA LYS A 210 8.64 12.42 2.81
C LYS A 210 10.10 12.46 3.25
N PRO A 211 10.78 11.30 3.36
CA PRO A 211 12.20 11.24 3.73
C PRO A 211 13.16 11.85 2.68
N GLY A 212 12.68 12.20 1.48
CA GLY A 212 13.48 12.86 0.45
C GLY A 212 14.52 11.95 -0.21
N PRO A 213 15.44 12.50 -1.03
CA PRO A 213 16.50 11.76 -1.71
C PRO A 213 17.53 11.16 -0.75
N ALA A 214 17.61 11.66 0.50
CA ALA A 214 18.49 11.14 1.54
C ALA A 214 18.32 9.63 1.77
N ARG A 215 17.11 9.09 1.55
CA ARG A 215 16.88 7.63 1.62
C ARG A 215 17.69 6.86 0.57
N LEU A 216 17.78 7.37 -0.66
CA LEU A 216 18.53 6.70 -1.72
C LEU A 216 20.03 6.75 -1.44
N ILE A 217 20.52 7.90 -0.98
CA ILE A 217 21.92 8.10 -0.60
C ILE A 217 22.30 7.17 0.56
N LEU A 218 21.43 7.04 1.58
CA LEU A 218 21.63 6.12 2.69
C LEU A 218 21.79 4.66 2.23
N TRP A 219 20.92 4.19 1.32
CA TRP A 219 21.02 2.84 0.78
C TRP A 219 22.25 2.64 -0.13
N ALA A 220 22.65 3.67 -0.88
CA ALA A 220 23.87 3.63 -1.67
C ALA A 220 25.12 3.51 -0.78
N LEU A 221 25.20 4.30 0.29
CA LEU A 221 26.27 4.21 1.29
C LEU A 221 26.25 2.85 2.01
N CYS A 222 25.06 2.34 2.37
CA CYS A 222 24.90 1.00 2.95
C CYS A 222 25.41 -0.11 2.01
N ALA A 223 25.16 0.02 0.71
CA ALA A 223 25.65 -0.92 -0.30
C ALA A 223 27.18 -0.84 -0.46
N ALA A 224 27.75 0.38 -0.43
CA ALA A 224 29.19 0.59 -0.45
C ALA A 224 29.88 -0.04 0.78
N SER A 225 29.36 0.19 1.99
CA SER A 225 29.83 -0.49 3.21
C SER A 225 29.67 -2.02 3.13
N GLY A 226 28.59 -2.48 2.49
CA GLY A 226 28.37 -3.90 2.23
C GLY A 226 29.45 -4.51 1.33
N TYR A 227 29.81 -3.81 0.25
CA TYR A 227 30.90 -4.21 -0.65
C TYR A 227 32.24 -4.30 0.10
N MET A 228 32.57 -3.30 0.92
CA MET A 228 33.80 -3.31 1.72
C MET A 228 33.88 -4.53 2.65
N ALA A 229 32.76 -4.90 3.28
CA ALA A 229 32.69 -6.09 4.14
C ALA A 229 32.92 -7.39 3.37
N PHE A 230 32.29 -7.53 2.19
CA PHE A 230 32.45 -8.71 1.33
C PHE A 230 33.88 -8.85 0.81
N ASP A 231 34.48 -7.76 0.36
CA ASP A 231 35.86 -7.80 -0.16
C ASP A 231 36.90 -8.05 0.95
N LEU A 232 36.67 -7.50 2.16
CA LEU A 232 37.58 -7.69 3.29
C LEU A 232 37.52 -9.11 3.86
N ALA A 233 36.31 -9.64 4.11
CA ALA A 233 36.13 -10.84 4.91
C ALA A 233 35.79 -12.08 4.07
N GLY A 234 35.35 -11.92 2.82
CA GLY A 234 34.84 -13.00 1.99
C GLY A 234 33.33 -13.26 2.18
N PRO A 235 32.76 -14.28 1.53
CA PRO A 235 31.29 -14.39 1.40
C PRO A 235 30.53 -14.58 2.71
N VAL A 236 31.02 -15.46 3.60
CA VAL A 236 30.28 -15.87 4.81
C VAL A 236 30.40 -14.83 5.93
N SER A 237 31.63 -14.48 6.29
CA SER A 237 31.96 -13.47 7.30
C SER A 237 31.62 -12.05 6.83
N GLY A 238 31.77 -11.77 5.53
CA GLY A 238 31.34 -10.52 4.91
C GLY A 238 29.84 -10.35 5.05
N LEU A 239 29.04 -11.38 4.71
CA LEU A 239 27.59 -11.34 4.89
C LEU A 239 27.19 -11.06 6.35
N ALA A 240 27.82 -11.72 7.33
CA ALA A 240 27.57 -11.46 8.75
C ALA A 240 27.89 -10.01 9.15
N ARG A 241 28.96 -9.43 8.61
CA ARG A 241 29.32 -8.02 8.83
C ARG A 241 28.33 -7.07 8.16
N VAL A 242 27.86 -7.38 6.94
CA VAL A 242 26.84 -6.59 6.24
C VAL A 242 25.53 -6.58 7.02
N THR A 243 25.09 -7.76 7.50
CA THR A 243 23.82 -7.88 8.23
C THR A 243 23.90 -7.18 9.58
N LEU A 244 24.92 -7.45 10.40
CA LEU A 244 25.06 -6.88 11.75
C LEU A 244 25.50 -5.41 11.75
N GLY A 245 26.21 -4.97 10.72
CA GLY A 245 26.68 -3.60 10.56
C GLY A 245 25.69 -2.74 9.78
N PRO A 246 25.96 -2.41 8.51
CA PRO A 246 25.23 -1.36 7.80
C PRO A 246 23.74 -1.65 7.63
N VAL A 247 23.33 -2.90 7.38
CA VAL A 247 21.90 -3.23 7.19
C VAL A 247 21.12 -3.10 8.49
N LEU A 248 21.54 -3.77 9.56
CA LEU A 248 20.89 -3.67 10.87
C LEU A 248 20.90 -2.22 11.36
N GLY A 249 22.01 -1.50 11.19
CA GLY A 249 22.12 -0.08 11.55
C GLY A 249 21.08 0.79 10.85
N VAL A 250 20.97 0.67 9.52
CA VAL A 250 19.98 1.41 8.72
C VAL A 250 18.55 1.05 9.12
N VAL A 251 18.23 -0.23 9.30
CA VAL A 251 16.89 -0.70 9.70
C VAL A 251 16.52 -0.19 11.08
N MET A 252 17.42 -0.32 12.07
CA MET A 252 17.17 0.13 13.44
C MET A 252 17.06 1.65 13.51
N LEU A 253 17.88 2.39 12.75
CA LEU A 253 17.72 3.83 12.63
C LEU A 253 16.38 4.21 11.99
N HIS A 254 15.91 3.44 11.00
CA HIS A 254 14.61 3.63 10.36
C HIS A 254 13.45 3.47 11.35
N LEU A 255 13.52 2.42 12.18
CA LEU A 255 12.55 2.15 13.25
C LEU A 255 12.63 3.21 14.35
N ALA A 256 13.83 3.59 14.78
CA ALA A 256 14.07 4.62 15.79
C ALA A 256 13.49 5.99 15.38
N LEU A 257 13.63 6.34 14.11
CA LEU A 257 13.05 7.57 13.53
C LEU A 257 11.52 7.48 13.37
N GLY A 258 10.93 6.30 13.48
CA GLY A 258 9.49 6.07 13.37
C GLY A 258 8.95 6.45 11.99
N ILE A 259 9.72 6.17 10.94
CA ILE A 259 9.37 6.50 9.55
C ILE A 259 8.17 5.65 9.09
N GLU A 260 8.10 4.40 9.56
CA GLU A 260 7.11 3.43 9.16
C GLU A 260 5.72 3.65 9.79
N LEU A 261 5.66 4.05 11.07
CA LEU A 261 4.39 4.41 11.72
C LEU A 261 3.74 5.66 11.11
N ARG A 262 4.54 6.61 10.62
CA ARG A 262 4.03 7.85 10.02
C ARG A 262 3.59 7.70 8.57
N HIS A 263 4.11 6.70 7.84
CA HIS A 263 3.77 6.51 6.43
C HIS A 263 2.44 5.77 6.20
N ARG A 264 1.91 5.06 7.21
CA ARG A 264 0.61 4.37 7.11
C ARG A 264 -0.61 5.31 6.95
N ARG A 265 -0.46 6.63 7.15
CA ARG A 265 -1.60 7.59 7.10
C ARG A 265 -1.76 8.39 5.80
N ARG A 266 -0.88 8.32 4.79
CA ARG A 266 -1.10 9.09 3.53
C ARG A 266 -0.66 8.36 2.26
N ARG A 267 -1.67 8.15 1.39
CA ARG A 267 -1.67 7.88 -0.06
C ARG A 267 -0.48 7.15 -0.69
N VAL A 268 -0.84 6.05 -1.35
CA VAL A 268 -0.10 5.34 -2.40
C VAL A 268 0.59 6.32 -3.35
N SER A 269 1.92 6.38 -3.28
CA SER A 269 2.72 7.19 -4.18
C SER A 269 2.78 6.54 -5.57
N THR A 270 3.07 7.31 -6.61
CA THR A 270 3.31 6.80 -7.98
C THR A 270 4.37 5.71 -7.99
N TRP A 271 5.38 5.82 -7.11
CA TRP A 271 6.40 4.81 -6.88
C TRP A 271 5.85 3.51 -6.28
N ALA A 272 4.84 3.57 -5.42
CA ALA A 272 4.16 2.38 -4.91
C ALA A 272 3.34 1.68 -6.00
N ARG A 273 2.81 2.42 -6.99
CA ARG A 273 2.18 1.82 -8.18
C ARG A 273 3.23 1.20 -9.10
N VAL A 274 4.32 1.90 -9.37
CA VAL A 274 5.43 1.38 -10.19
C VAL A 274 6.09 0.17 -9.53
N SER A 275 6.31 0.18 -8.22
CA SER A 275 6.84 -0.98 -7.50
C SER A 275 5.85 -2.12 -7.45
N ARG A 276 4.54 -1.84 -7.42
CA ARG A 276 3.50 -2.87 -7.49
C ARG A 276 3.44 -3.48 -8.88
N GLU A 277 3.50 -2.68 -9.93
CA GLU A 277 3.57 -3.12 -11.33
C GLU A 277 4.86 -3.90 -11.61
N LEU A 278 6.00 -3.44 -11.08
CA LEU A 278 7.30 -4.09 -11.22
C LEU A 278 7.36 -5.38 -10.39
N LYS A 279 6.79 -5.38 -9.17
CA LYS A 279 6.61 -6.56 -8.33
C LYS A 279 5.67 -7.55 -9.00
N GLU A 280 4.57 -7.11 -9.61
CA GLU A 280 3.63 -7.97 -10.34
C GLU A 280 4.28 -8.53 -11.60
N ARG A 281 5.12 -7.77 -12.31
CA ARG A 281 5.92 -8.27 -13.45
C ARG A 281 7.06 -9.19 -13.03
N CYS A 282 7.66 -8.96 -11.87
CA CYS A 282 8.71 -9.80 -11.32
C CYS A 282 8.13 -11.10 -10.74
N LEU A 283 7.03 -11.03 -10.00
CA LEU A 283 6.26 -12.18 -9.50
C LEU A 283 5.57 -12.95 -10.63
N SER A 284 5.16 -12.29 -11.72
CA SER A 284 4.71 -12.94 -12.96
C SER A 284 5.81 -13.74 -13.63
N ARG A 285 7.07 -13.30 -13.51
CA ARG A 285 8.25 -14.03 -14.01
C ARG A 285 8.74 -15.09 -13.04
N LEU A 286 8.52 -14.91 -11.73
CA LEU A 286 8.91 -15.83 -10.67
C LEU A 286 7.82 -16.83 -10.26
N GLY A 287 6.60 -16.72 -10.81
CA GLY A 287 5.51 -17.69 -10.63
C GLY A 287 4.94 -17.78 -9.21
N LEU A 288 5.03 -16.71 -8.42
CA LEU A 288 4.72 -16.71 -6.98
C LEU A 288 3.69 -15.64 -6.57
N GLY A 289 2.69 -15.38 -7.42
CA GLY A 289 1.52 -14.55 -7.06
C GLY A 289 0.26 -15.39 -7.03
N ASP A 290 -0.21 -15.78 -5.83
CA ASP A 290 -1.44 -16.56 -5.55
C ASP A 290 -1.86 -17.50 -6.69
N ASP A 291 -0.90 -18.37 -7.06
CA ASP A 291 -0.79 -18.86 -8.42
C ASP A 291 -1.25 -20.31 -8.60
N GLU A 292 -1.69 -21.03 -7.57
CA GLU A 292 -2.03 -22.44 -7.79
C GLU A 292 -3.29 -22.62 -8.65
N ARG A 293 -4.34 -21.79 -8.45
CA ARG A 293 -5.55 -21.85 -9.27
C ARG A 293 -5.38 -21.16 -10.63
N ASP A 294 -4.64 -20.05 -10.68
CA ASP A 294 -4.44 -19.27 -11.90
C ASP A 294 -3.29 -19.78 -12.79
N ALA A 295 -2.20 -20.33 -12.23
CA ALA A 295 -1.16 -20.98 -13.04
C ALA A 295 -1.66 -22.27 -13.68
N LEU A 296 -2.49 -23.05 -12.97
CA LEU A 296 -3.13 -24.23 -13.57
C LEU A 296 -4.09 -23.82 -14.69
N ALA A 297 -4.88 -22.76 -14.51
CA ALA A 297 -5.73 -22.22 -15.57
C ALA A 297 -4.90 -21.72 -16.77
N ARG A 298 -3.81 -20.99 -16.53
CA ARG A 298 -2.91 -20.47 -17.58
C ARG A 298 -2.16 -21.57 -18.31
N THR A 299 -1.73 -22.63 -17.62
CA THR A 299 -1.03 -23.76 -18.25
C THR A 299 -1.99 -24.58 -19.12
N ARG A 300 -3.22 -24.82 -18.65
CA ARG A 300 -4.29 -25.45 -19.43
C ARG A 300 -4.68 -24.61 -20.64
N ASP A 301 -4.78 -23.30 -20.50
CA ASP A 301 -5.10 -22.37 -21.60
C ASP A 301 -4.00 -22.37 -22.68
N ARG A 302 -2.72 -22.29 -22.28
CA ARG A 302 -1.59 -22.44 -23.21
C ARG A 302 -1.54 -23.81 -23.86
N ALA A 303 -1.97 -24.86 -23.17
CA ALA A 303 -2.07 -26.19 -23.75
C ALA A 303 -3.21 -26.29 -24.77
N ALA A 304 -4.37 -25.66 -24.49
CA ALA A 304 -5.50 -25.59 -25.41
C ALA A 304 -5.13 -24.84 -26.71
N ARG A 305 -4.50 -23.66 -26.62
CA ARG A 305 -4.01 -22.94 -27.80
C ARG A 305 -3.00 -23.74 -28.61
N ARG A 306 -2.05 -24.41 -27.95
CA ARG A 306 -1.07 -25.28 -28.63
C ARG A 306 -1.76 -26.47 -29.31
N ALA A 307 -2.78 -27.05 -28.71
CA ALA A 307 -3.57 -28.11 -29.32
C ALA A 307 -4.32 -27.60 -30.57
N ALA A 308 -4.95 -26.43 -30.51
CA ALA A 308 -5.62 -25.81 -31.66
C ALA A 308 -4.65 -25.56 -32.84
N HIS A 309 -3.48 -24.99 -32.58
CA HIS A 309 -2.46 -24.79 -33.63
C HIS A 309 -1.91 -26.11 -34.19
N LEU A 310 -1.64 -27.10 -33.33
CA LEU A 310 -1.17 -28.42 -33.77
C LEU A 310 -2.24 -29.20 -34.54
N ALA A 311 -3.53 -28.93 -34.29
CA ALA A 311 -4.62 -29.50 -35.06
C ALA A 311 -4.59 -28.99 -36.52
N ARG A 312 -4.27 -27.71 -36.76
CA ARG A 312 -4.11 -27.13 -38.11
C ARG A 312 -2.72 -27.38 -38.73
N ALA A 313 -1.72 -27.74 -37.94
CA ALA A 313 -0.34 -27.89 -38.43
C ALA A 313 -0.23 -28.92 -39.58
N SER A 314 0.61 -28.59 -40.57
CA SER A 314 0.86 -29.41 -41.77
C SER A 314 1.33 -30.83 -41.41
N TRP A 315 1.02 -31.79 -42.28
CA TRP A 315 1.40 -33.21 -42.14
C TRP A 315 2.92 -33.41 -41.98
N PHE A 316 3.74 -32.50 -42.54
CA PHE A 316 5.20 -32.51 -42.42
C PHE A 316 5.73 -32.14 -41.02
N THR A 317 4.87 -31.80 -40.06
CA THR A 317 5.31 -31.42 -38.71
C THR A 317 5.73 -32.67 -37.90
N PRO A 318 7.00 -32.78 -37.46
CA PRO A 318 7.48 -33.96 -36.76
C PRO A 318 6.76 -34.13 -35.41
N PHE A 319 6.44 -35.39 -35.08
CA PHE A 319 5.77 -35.80 -33.84
C PHE A 319 4.42 -35.08 -33.58
N ARG A 320 3.75 -34.58 -34.63
CA ARG A 320 2.47 -33.85 -34.50
C ARG A 320 1.44 -34.59 -33.65
N LYS A 321 1.18 -35.87 -33.96
CA LYS A 321 0.19 -36.69 -33.23
C LYS A 321 0.51 -36.81 -31.75
N VAL A 322 1.77 -37.04 -31.39
CA VAL A 322 2.23 -37.17 -29.99
C VAL A 322 2.15 -35.83 -29.27
N ARG A 323 2.59 -34.73 -29.91
CA ARG A 323 2.55 -33.38 -29.35
C ARG A 323 1.12 -32.89 -29.17
N LEU A 324 0.23 -33.19 -30.12
CA LEU A 324 -1.19 -32.88 -30.03
C LEU A 324 -1.84 -33.67 -28.90
N ALA A 325 -1.60 -34.99 -28.81
CA ALA A 325 -2.14 -35.81 -27.72
C ALA A 325 -1.66 -35.33 -26.34
N ARG A 326 -0.39 -34.91 -26.22
CA ARG A 326 0.15 -34.31 -25.00
C ARG A 326 -0.49 -32.96 -24.68
N ALA A 327 -0.69 -32.11 -25.68
CA ALA A 327 -1.34 -30.81 -25.53
C ALA A 327 -2.82 -30.97 -25.11
N LEU A 328 -3.55 -31.90 -25.70
CA LEU A 328 -4.94 -32.21 -25.33
C LEU A 328 -5.06 -32.73 -23.89
N ARG A 329 -4.17 -33.66 -23.49
CA ARG A 329 -4.13 -34.16 -22.11
C ARG A 329 -3.79 -33.07 -21.09
N SER A 330 -2.82 -32.21 -21.41
CA SER A 330 -2.44 -31.09 -20.52
C SER A 330 -3.47 -29.97 -20.46
N ALA A 331 -4.31 -29.80 -21.49
CA ALA A 331 -5.44 -28.87 -21.47
C ALA A 331 -6.64 -29.39 -20.64
N ASN A 332 -6.70 -30.71 -20.38
CA ASN A 332 -7.82 -31.40 -19.73
C ASN A 332 -9.19 -31.18 -20.39
N ALA A 333 -9.23 -30.87 -21.69
CA ALA A 333 -10.47 -30.58 -22.43
C ALA A 333 -11.44 -31.78 -22.54
N ALA A 334 -10.96 -32.99 -22.25
CA ALA A 334 -11.82 -34.17 -22.19
C ALA A 334 -12.74 -34.18 -20.96
N HIS A 335 -12.28 -33.65 -19.82
CA HIS A 335 -12.99 -33.72 -18.53
C HIS A 335 -13.53 -32.37 -18.03
N ASP A 336 -13.27 -31.28 -18.77
CA ASP A 336 -13.70 -29.92 -18.41
C ASP A 336 -14.36 -29.23 -19.63
N ASP A 337 -15.66 -28.98 -19.52
CA ASP A 337 -16.48 -28.37 -20.58
C ASP A 337 -16.08 -26.92 -20.88
N ARG A 338 -15.58 -26.18 -19.88
CA ARG A 338 -15.09 -24.81 -20.07
C ARG A 338 -13.79 -24.81 -20.88
N MET A 339 -12.90 -25.77 -20.63
CA MET A 339 -11.68 -25.93 -21.42
C MET A 339 -11.99 -26.47 -22.83
N ARG A 340 -13.00 -27.33 -22.97
CA ARG A 340 -13.46 -27.83 -24.27
C ARG A 340 -14.00 -26.72 -25.16
N SER A 341 -14.92 -25.90 -24.64
CA SER A 341 -15.49 -24.75 -25.35
C SER A 341 -14.41 -23.75 -25.77
N ARG A 342 -13.44 -23.47 -24.89
CA ARG A 342 -12.32 -22.59 -25.19
C ARG A 342 -11.37 -23.15 -26.25
N LEU A 343 -11.04 -24.44 -26.18
CA LEU A 343 -10.26 -25.13 -27.21
C LEU A 343 -10.96 -25.05 -28.59
N MET A 344 -12.28 -25.24 -28.63
CA MET A 344 -13.04 -25.15 -29.87
C MET A 344 -13.10 -23.72 -30.41
N ALA A 345 -13.25 -22.71 -29.53
CA ALA A 345 -13.19 -21.31 -29.93
C ALA A 345 -11.82 -20.92 -30.51
N GLU A 346 -10.73 -21.37 -29.88
CA GLU A 346 -9.36 -21.15 -30.39
C GLU A 346 -9.13 -21.91 -31.71
N LEU A 347 -9.67 -23.11 -31.87
CA LEU A 347 -9.60 -23.86 -33.13
C LEU A 347 -10.37 -23.13 -34.24
N ALA A 348 -11.58 -22.65 -33.97
CA ALA A 348 -12.36 -21.86 -34.91
C ALA A 348 -11.62 -20.58 -35.31
N ALA A 349 -11.06 -19.84 -34.34
CA ALA A 349 -10.28 -18.63 -34.61
C ALA A 349 -9.06 -18.93 -35.50
N VAL A 350 -8.35 -20.02 -35.26
CA VAL A 350 -7.18 -20.43 -36.07
C VAL A 350 -7.59 -20.95 -37.45
N GLN A 351 -8.75 -21.58 -37.59
CA GLN A 351 -9.29 -22.04 -38.87
C GLN A 351 -9.72 -20.86 -39.76
N HIS A 352 -10.44 -19.90 -39.19
CA HIS A 352 -10.97 -18.73 -39.90
C HIS A 352 -9.99 -17.54 -39.94
N ALA A 353 -8.74 -17.72 -39.48
CA ALA A 353 -7.73 -16.66 -39.48
C ALA A 353 -7.45 -16.10 -40.89
N ASP A 354 -7.52 -16.93 -41.92
CA ASP A 354 -7.31 -16.51 -43.31
C ASP A 354 -8.49 -15.70 -43.88
N GLU A 355 -9.70 -15.86 -43.31
CA GLU A 355 -10.88 -15.07 -43.65
C GLU A 355 -10.79 -13.65 -43.06
N LEU A 356 -10.24 -13.52 -41.84
CA LEU A 356 -9.96 -12.21 -41.24
C LEU A 356 -9.02 -11.35 -42.11
N ARG A 357 -8.08 -11.97 -42.81
CA ARG A 357 -7.18 -11.26 -43.74
C ARG A 357 -7.90 -10.74 -44.99
N ARG A 358 -9.05 -11.33 -45.35
CA ARG A 358 -9.85 -10.97 -46.52
C ARG A 358 -10.98 -10.01 -46.21
N LEU A 359 -11.26 -9.75 -44.93
CA LEU A 359 -12.23 -8.74 -44.53
C LEU A 359 -11.67 -7.36 -44.87
N ASP A 360 -12.38 -6.68 -45.78
CA ASP A 360 -12.09 -5.29 -46.10
C ASP A 360 -12.58 -4.41 -44.94
N LEU A 361 -11.69 -4.18 -43.99
CA LEU A 361 -11.94 -3.31 -42.84
C LEU A 361 -11.57 -1.89 -43.23
N ALA A 362 -12.52 -0.97 -43.15
CA ALA A 362 -12.27 0.45 -43.34
C ALA A 362 -11.14 0.91 -42.39
N SER A 363 -10.11 1.54 -42.96
CA SER A 363 -8.96 2.02 -42.18
C SER A 363 -9.42 3.09 -41.18
N PRO A 364 -9.17 2.94 -39.88
CA PRO A 364 -9.55 3.96 -38.89
C PRO A 364 -8.76 5.28 -39.06
N TRP A 365 -7.77 5.32 -39.95
CA TRP A 365 -6.90 6.46 -40.19
C TRP A 365 -7.23 7.21 -41.50
N SER A 366 -8.07 6.67 -42.39
CA SER A 366 -8.40 7.31 -43.68
C SER A 366 -9.20 8.60 -43.50
N ASP A 367 -10.09 8.67 -42.51
CA ASP A 367 -10.87 9.89 -42.22
C ASP A 367 -10.00 10.99 -41.60
N SER A 368 -8.99 10.60 -40.81
CA SER A 368 -8.07 11.54 -40.15
C SER A 368 -7.14 12.25 -41.14
N LEU A 369 -6.62 11.51 -42.14
CA LEU A 369 -5.77 12.06 -43.20
C LEU A 369 -6.55 12.98 -44.14
N THR A 370 -7.78 12.60 -44.48
CA THR A 370 -8.66 13.41 -45.35
C THR A 370 -9.04 14.73 -44.68
N ASN A 371 -9.33 14.73 -43.38
CA ASN A 371 -9.56 15.96 -42.63
C ASN A 371 -8.30 16.83 -42.52
N THR A 372 -7.14 16.23 -42.24
CA THR A 372 -5.88 16.98 -42.08
C THR A 372 -5.46 17.68 -43.38
N LEU A 373 -5.63 17.02 -44.54
CA LEU A 373 -5.37 17.63 -45.85
C LEU A 373 -6.34 18.77 -46.19
N LYS A 374 -7.57 18.74 -45.67
CA LYS A 374 -8.57 19.80 -45.87
C LYS A 374 -8.18 21.10 -45.17
N TYR A 375 -7.46 21.02 -44.04
CA TYR A 375 -6.97 22.18 -43.30
C TYR A 375 -5.67 22.77 -43.86
N LEU A 376 -4.86 21.99 -44.58
CA LEU A 376 -3.63 22.47 -45.22
C LEU A 376 -3.86 23.19 -46.57
N LYS A 377 -5.09 23.14 -47.10
CA LYS A 377 -5.45 23.76 -48.39
C LYS A 377 -6.21 25.09 -48.23
N ARG A 378 -6.32 25.60 -47.01
CA ARG A 378 -6.74 26.97 -46.66
C ARG A 378 -5.52 27.73 -46.19
#